data_AF-A0A3B3URV2-F1
#
_entry.id   AF-A0A3B3URV2-F1
#
_cell.length_a   1.000
_cell.length_b   1.000
_cell.length_c   1.000
_cell.angle_alpha   90.00
_cell.angle_beta   90.00
_cell.angle_gamma   90.00
#
_symmetry.space_group_name_H-M   'P 1'
#
loop_
_entity.id
_entity.type
_entity.pdbx_description
1 polymer ?
#
loop_
_entity_poly.entity_id
_entity_poly.type
_entity_poly.pdbx_seq_one_letter_code
_entity_poly.pdbx_strand_id
1 'polypeptide(L)' 'FEFFEASAKDNINVKQTFERLVDIICERMTETLDNNDPTVIGAKQGPQLNEQPQRSHQDCAC' A
#
# COMPACT_ATOMS: atom_id res chain seq x y z
N PHE A 1 4.87 -13.76 -13.34
CA PHE A 1 3.54 -13.14 -13.22
C PHE A 1 2.53 -14.27 -13.30
N GLU A 2 1.57 -14.32 -12.39
CA GLU A 2 0.46 -15.27 -12.48
C GLU A 2 -0.55 -14.79 -13.52
N PHE A 3 -1.16 -15.73 -14.23
CA PHE A 3 -2.22 -15.47 -15.20
C PHE A 3 -3.55 -15.97 -14.64
N PHE A 4 -4.61 -15.18 -14.84
CA PHE A 4 -5.97 -15.51 -14.44
C PHE A 4 -6.91 -15.34 -15.63
N GLU A 5 -7.70 -16.38 -15.91
CA GLU A 5 -8.84 -16.30 -16.81
C GLU A 5 -10.12 -16.15 -15.99
N ALA A 6 -10.82 -15.04 -16.17
CA ALA A 6 -12.04 -14.70 -15.44
C ALA A 6 -13.03 -13.98 -16.36
N SER A 7 -14.33 -14.14 -16.07
CA SER A 7 -15.40 -13.41 -16.75
C SER A 7 -16.25 -12.68 -15.70
N ALA A 8 -16.22 -11.34 -15.74
CA ALA A 8 -17.09 -10.52 -14.90
C ALA A 8 -18.57 -10.68 -15.28
N LYS A 9 -18.85 -10.85 -16.57
CA LYS A 9 -20.21 -11.02 -17.11
C LYS A 9 -20.84 -12.32 -16.59
N ASP A 10 -20.07 -13.41 -16.63
CA ASP A 10 -20.55 -14.74 -16.28
C ASP A 10 -20.25 -15.09 -14.82
N ASN A 11 -19.66 -14.15 -14.07
CA ASN A 11 -19.19 -14.33 -12.69
C ASN A 11 -18.27 -15.56 -12.52
N ILE A 12 -17.41 -15.81 -13.50
CA ILE A 12 -16.45 -16.91 -13.50
C ILE A 12 -15.14 -16.41 -12.92
N ASN A 13 -14.63 -17.10 -11.90
CA ASN A 13 -13.33 -16.89 -11.24
C ASN A 13 -13.09 -15.50 -10.63
N VAL A 14 -14.07 -14.59 -10.63
CA VAL A 14 -13.91 -13.21 -10.14
C VAL A 14 -13.42 -13.22 -8.68
N LYS A 15 -14.16 -13.88 -7.78
CA LYS A 15 -13.80 -13.96 -6.35
C LYS A 15 -12.43 -14.64 -6.15
N GLN A 16 -12.20 -15.76 -6.84
CA GLN A 16 -10.96 -16.53 -6.69
C GLN A 16 -9.73 -15.73 -7.12
N THR A 17 -9.81 -14.94 -8.19
CA THR A 17 -8.71 -14.07 -8.61
C THR A 17 -8.35 -13.04 -7.54
N PHE A 18 -9.36 -12.44 -6.89
CA PHE A 18 -9.10 -11.51 -5.78
C PHE A 18 -8.54 -12.21 -4.54
N GLU A 19 -9.08 -13.37 -4.18
CA GLU A 19 -8.55 -14.16 -3.05
C GLU A 19 -7.08 -14.53 -3.29
N ARG A 20 -6.74 -15.02 -4.49
CA ARG A 20 -5.36 -15.36 -4.83
C ARG A 20 -4.44 -14.13 -4.82
N LEU A 21 -4.91 -12.97 -5.27
CA LEU A 21 -4.13 -11.73 -5.22
C LEU A 21 -3.83 -11.32 -3.77
N VAL A 22 -4.80 -11.45 -2.86
CA VAL A 22 -4.62 -11.17 -1.43
C VAL A 22 -3.57 -12.12 -0.86
N ASP A 23 -3.66 -13.42 -1.15
CA ASP A 23 -2.69 -14.41 -0.68
C ASP A 23 -1.26 -14.05 -1.11
N ILE A 24 -1.06 -13.71 -2.39
CA ILE A 24 0.26 -13.31 -2.92
C ILE A 24 0.80 -12.08 -2.19
N ILE A 25 -0.04 -11.09 -1.90
CA ILE A 25 0.37 -9.89 -1.18
C ILE A 25 0.77 -10.26 0.25
N CYS A 26 -0.03 -11.08 0.94
CA CYS A 26 0.29 -11.56 2.28
C CYS A 26 1.61 -12.33 2.32
N GLU A 27 1.84 -13.25 1.38
CA GLU A 27 3.11 -13.99 1.22
C GLU A 27 4.28 -13.01 1.07
N ARG A 28 4.17 -12.02 0.17
CA ARG A 28 5.21 -11.02 -0.09
C ARG A 28 5.47 -10.09 1.09
N MET A 29 4.44 -9.72 1.84
CA MET A 29 4.60 -8.90 3.05
C MET A 29 5.35 -9.66 4.13
N THR A 30 5.01 -10.94 4.36
CA THR A 30 5.72 -11.81 5.31
C THR A 30 7.17 -11.98 4.91
N GLU A 31 7.46 -12.29 3.63
CA GLU A 31 8.83 -12.35 3.11
C GLU A 31 9.61 -11.05 3.34
N THR A 32 8.96 -9.90 3.15
CA THR A 32 9.61 -8.59 3.35
C THR A 32 9.89 -8.34 4.83
N LEU A 33 9.01 -8.76 5.74
CA LEU A 33 9.16 -8.60 7.18
C LEU A 33 10.24 -9.53 7.76
N ASP A 34 10.29 -10.79 7.34
CA ASP A 34 11.34 -11.73 7.77
C ASP A 34 12.73 -11.32 7.29
N ASN A 35 12.83 -10.64 6.14
CA ASN A 35 14.10 -10.19 5.58
C ASN A 35 14.52 -8.77 5.98
N ASN A 36 13.65 -7.98 6.63
CA ASN A 36 14.00 -6.65 7.14
C ASN A 36 14.21 -6.69 8.66
N ASP A 37 15.38 -6.27 9.09
CA ASP A 37 15.68 -6.02 10.51
C ASP A 37 14.57 -5.16 11.14
N PRO A 38 14.00 -5.54 12.30
CA PRO A 38 12.90 -4.82 12.94
C PRO A 38 13.21 -3.36 13.27
N THR A 39 14.48 -2.94 13.20
CA THR A 39 14.89 -1.53 13.32
C THR A 39 14.54 -0.66 12.11
N VAL A 40 14.22 -1.22 10.94
CA VAL A 40 13.97 -0.46 9.70
C VAL A 40 12.49 -0.07 9.52
N ILE A 41 11.57 -0.79 10.17
CA ILE A 41 10.12 -0.58 9.99
C ILE A 41 9.66 0.76 10.61
N GLY A 42 10.40 1.31 11.57
CA GLY A 42 10.16 2.63 12.14
C GLY A 42 10.57 3.81 11.24
N ALA A 43 11.39 3.58 10.21
CA ALA A 43 11.99 4.65 9.39
C ALA A 43 11.25 4.95 8.07
N LYS A 44 10.23 4.16 7.72
CA LYS A 44 9.45 4.30 6.46
C LYS A 44 8.00 4.72 6.68
N GLN A 45 7.64 5.23 7.84
CA GLN A 45 6.43 6.04 7.94
C GLN A 45 6.71 7.31 7.13
N GLY A 46 6.13 7.42 5.94
CA GLY A 46 6.05 8.69 5.22
C GLY A 46 5.52 9.77 6.15
N PRO A 47 5.75 11.07 5.85
CA PRO A 47 5.49 12.16 6.78
C PRO A 47 4.13 11.98 7.44
N GLN A 48 4.13 11.74 8.76
CA GLN A 48 2.89 11.70 9.52
C GLN A 48 2.20 13.04 9.26
N LEU A 49 0.95 12.98 8.79
CA LEU A 49 0.10 14.15 8.60
C LEU A 49 -0.35 14.65 9.98
N ASN A 50 0.60 15.11 10.79
CA ASN A 50 0.33 15.82 12.02
C ASN A 50 1.14 17.11 11.99
N GLU A 51 0.46 18.21 12.31
CA GLU A 51 0.98 19.58 12.44
C GLU A 51 1.21 20.33 11.12
N GLN A 52 0.13 20.96 10.68
CA GLN A 52 0.17 22.14 9.82
C GLN A 52 1.13 23.18 10.43
N PRO A 53 2.24 23.54 9.76
CA PRO A 53 3.09 24.63 10.23
C PRO A 53 2.28 25.93 10.17
N GLN A 54 2.35 26.73 11.26
CA GLN A 54 1.79 28.08 11.29
C GLN A 54 2.16 28.82 10.01
N ARG A 55 1.15 29.13 9.18
CA ARG A 55 1.35 30.01 8.02
C ARG A 55 1.69 31.40 8.56
N SER A 56 2.98 31.70 8.68
CA SER A 56 3.48 33.07 8.69
C SER A 56 3.16 33.67 7.33
N HIS A 57 1.96 34.25 7.22
CA HIS A 57 1.52 34.99 6.05
C HIS A 57 2.32 36.30 6.04
N GLN A 58 3.52 36.27 5.47
CA GLN A 58 4.21 37.48 5.06
C GLN A 58 3.51 37.98 3.80
N ASP A 59 2.75 39.05 4.01
CA ASP A 59 2.45 40.15 3.10
C ASP A 59 2.96 39.97 1.66
N CYS A 60 2.04 39.68 0.75
CA CYS A 60 2.25 39.91 -0.68
C CYS A 60 1.16 40.89 -1.13
N ALA A 61 1.50 42.17 -1.14
CA ALA A 61 0.78 43.19 -1.90
C ALA A 61 1.13 43.01 -3.40
N CYS A 62 0.14 42.63 -4.21
CA CYS A 62 -0.06 43.00 -5.63
C CYS A 62 -1.39 42.42 -6.11
#